data_AF-Q9P9G4-F1
#
_entry.id   AF-Q9P9G4-F1
#
_cell.length_a   1.000
_cell.length_b   1.000
_cell.length_c   1.000
_cell.angle_alpha   90.00
_cell.angle_beta   90.00
_cell.angle_gamma   90.00
#
_symmetry.space_group_name_H-M   'P 1'
#
loop_
_entity.id
_entity.type
_entity.pdbx_description
1 polymer ?
#
loop_
_entity_poly.entity_id
_entity_poly.type
_entity_poly.pdbx_seq_one_letter_code
_entity_poly.pdbx_strand_id
1 'polypeptide(L)'
;SSDDVKKMDDYIDVQTALIFTKQNPFKLYKLLEKSKTPSPIKAGMVATSDIIVEKGPTSFPPGPILGDMQGAGIPAAIDGGKVVIKETKAVAKAGEVVSQKLAAMLTRLEIYPLEVGLDLRAVLEEGSIFTPDVLAIDEEQIFSNFVQAAQQAFNMSVNAAYPTAMNINTLLAKAASDSRNVAVNATVYEPGIMDILLGKAYSKMMAIASAASSNDDALDDELKEALGAASSAVSAVEEVVEEQEEVKEEEEEESDMASGLGALFG
;
A
#
# COMPACT_ATOMS: atom_id res chain seq x y z
N SER A 1 -8.15 -38.27 -25.11
CA SER A 1 -7.57 -39.53 -25.62
C SER A 1 -6.90 -40.29 -24.49
N SER A 2 -6.70 -41.61 -24.62
CA SER A 2 -6.03 -42.44 -23.60
C SER A 2 -4.59 -41.99 -23.30
N ASP A 3 -3.96 -41.27 -24.23
CA ASP A 3 -2.59 -40.78 -24.05
C ASP A 3 -2.49 -39.52 -23.18
N ASP A 4 -3.58 -38.75 -23.07
CA ASP A 4 -3.60 -37.56 -22.21
C ASP A 4 -3.68 -37.96 -20.73
N VAL A 5 -4.39 -39.05 -20.45
CA VAL A 5 -4.49 -39.63 -19.10
C VAL A 5 -3.15 -40.20 -18.64
N LYS A 6 -2.34 -40.76 -19.55
CA LYS A 6 -1.00 -41.27 -19.21
C LYS A 6 -0.06 -40.17 -18.72
N LYS A 7 -0.22 -38.94 -19.21
CA LYS A 7 0.60 -37.80 -18.76
C LYS A 7 0.27 -37.36 -17.32
N MET A 8 -0.86 -37.80 -16.74
CA MET A 8 -1.14 -37.53 -15.33
C MET A 8 -0.32 -38.42 -14.39
N ASP A 9 0.28 -39.52 -14.87
CA ASP A 9 1.05 -40.46 -14.05
C ASP A 9 2.22 -39.76 -13.34
N ASP A 10 2.85 -38.78 -14.02
CA ASP A 10 3.95 -37.98 -13.50
C ASP A 10 3.56 -37.12 -12.27
N TYR A 11 2.26 -36.90 -12.04
CA TYR A 11 1.73 -36.05 -10.97
C TYR A 11 1.04 -36.86 -9.84
N ILE A 12 0.98 -38.18 -9.96
CA ILE A 12 0.37 -39.07 -8.96
C ILE A 12 1.44 -39.60 -8.00
N ASP A 13 1.17 -39.51 -6.71
CA ASP A 13 2.03 -40.03 -5.63
C ASP A 13 1.20 -40.84 -4.60
N VAL A 14 1.87 -41.42 -3.60
CA VAL A 14 1.31 -42.35 -2.60
C VAL A 14 0.08 -41.83 -1.84
N GLN A 15 -0.04 -40.50 -1.66
CA GLN A 15 -1.19 -39.86 -0.98
C GLN A 15 -1.97 -38.93 -1.93
N THR A 16 -2.48 -39.47 -3.04
CA THR A 16 -3.25 -38.69 -4.03
C THR A 16 -4.70 -39.16 -4.10
N ALA A 17 -5.64 -38.21 -4.10
CA ALA A 17 -7.05 -38.47 -4.34
C ALA A 17 -7.45 -38.00 -5.74
N LEU A 18 -8.25 -38.81 -6.46
CA LEU A 18 -8.79 -38.44 -7.76
C LEU A 18 -10.16 -37.81 -7.59
N ILE A 19 -10.30 -36.56 -8.03
CA ILE A 19 -11.56 -35.80 -7.95
C ILE A 19 -12.11 -35.64 -9.36
N PHE A 20 -13.27 -36.26 -9.62
CA PHE A 20 -13.99 -36.10 -10.88
C PHE A 20 -15.09 -35.08 -10.71
N THR A 21 -14.96 -33.95 -11.41
CA THR A 21 -15.97 -32.88 -11.41
C THR A 21 -16.21 -32.38 -12.82
N LYS A 22 -17.41 -31.82 -13.05
CA LYS A 22 -17.76 -31.09 -14.28
C LYS A 22 -17.48 -29.60 -14.16
N GLN A 23 -16.95 -29.15 -13.03
CA GLN A 23 -16.63 -27.75 -12.78
C GLN A 23 -15.31 -27.37 -13.45
N ASN A 24 -15.19 -26.09 -13.80
CA ASN A 24 -14.00 -25.53 -14.39
C ASN A 24 -12.78 -25.62 -13.42
N PRO A 25 -11.56 -25.93 -13.91
CA PRO A 25 -10.36 -26.10 -13.11
C PRO A 25 -10.03 -24.92 -12.21
N PHE A 26 -10.22 -23.68 -12.68
CA PHE A 26 -9.92 -22.47 -11.89
C PHE A 26 -10.88 -22.34 -10.71
N LYS A 27 -12.17 -22.63 -10.93
CA LYS A 27 -13.17 -22.63 -9.86
C LYS A 27 -12.90 -23.74 -8.85
N LEU A 28 -12.49 -24.92 -9.33
CA LEU A 28 -12.12 -26.03 -8.46
C LEU A 28 -10.90 -25.67 -7.60
N TYR A 29 -9.85 -25.09 -8.20
CA TYR A 29 -8.67 -24.62 -7.46
C TYR A 29 -9.05 -23.61 -6.37
N LYS A 30 -9.84 -22.58 -6.73
CA LYS A 30 -10.34 -21.59 -5.75
C LYS A 30 -11.19 -22.21 -4.64
N LEU A 31 -11.98 -23.23 -4.94
CA LEU A 31 -12.81 -23.92 -3.95
C LEU A 31 -11.93 -24.73 -2.99
N LEU A 32 -10.93 -25.43 -3.50
CA LEU A 32 -10.00 -26.22 -2.70
C LEU A 32 -9.14 -25.34 -1.79
N GLU A 33 -8.60 -24.24 -2.33
CA GLU A 33 -7.86 -23.24 -1.56
C GLU A 33 -8.73 -22.64 -0.43
N LYS A 34 -9.98 -22.26 -0.71
CA LYS A 34 -10.92 -21.77 0.32
C LYS A 34 -11.31 -22.82 1.36
N SER A 35 -11.22 -24.10 1.01
CA SER A 35 -11.52 -25.20 1.93
C SER A 35 -10.34 -25.55 2.84
N LYS A 36 -9.15 -24.96 2.62
CA LYS A 36 -8.01 -25.14 3.51
C LYS A 36 -8.33 -24.49 4.85
N THR A 37 -8.12 -25.25 5.93
CA THR A 37 -8.32 -24.78 7.29
C THR A 37 -6.98 -24.61 7.98
N PRO A 38 -6.76 -23.50 8.69
CA PRO A 38 -5.54 -23.32 9.46
C PRO A 38 -5.52 -24.29 10.64
N SER A 39 -4.36 -24.87 10.91
CA SER A 39 -4.13 -25.92 11.89
C SER A 39 -2.87 -25.65 12.72
N PRO A 40 -2.85 -26.07 14.00
CA PRO A 40 -1.67 -25.88 14.85
C PRO A 40 -0.51 -26.78 14.43
N ILE A 41 0.70 -26.22 14.50
CA ILE A 41 1.93 -26.99 14.31
C ILE A 41 2.21 -27.87 15.53
N LYS A 42 2.48 -29.15 15.29
CA LYS A 42 2.86 -30.08 16.37
C LYS A 42 4.33 -29.96 16.71
N ALA A 43 4.68 -30.29 17.95
CA ALA A 43 6.06 -30.30 18.42
C ALA A 43 6.93 -31.25 17.57
N GLY A 44 8.10 -30.77 17.14
CA GLY A 44 9.04 -31.56 16.33
C GLY A 44 8.71 -31.61 14.83
N MET A 45 7.67 -30.94 14.37
CA MET A 45 7.43 -30.73 12.94
C MET A 45 8.32 -29.61 12.40
N VAL A 46 8.68 -29.72 11.12
CA VAL A 46 9.38 -28.69 10.37
C VAL A 46 8.37 -27.66 9.89
N ALA A 47 8.65 -26.37 10.10
CA ALA A 47 7.80 -25.30 9.60
C ALA A 47 7.89 -25.23 8.05
N THR A 48 6.76 -25.31 7.35
CA THR A 48 6.69 -25.17 5.88
C THR A 48 6.72 -23.71 5.41
N SER A 49 6.25 -22.79 6.26
CA SER A 49 6.24 -21.35 6.04
C SER A 49 6.79 -20.62 7.27
N ASP A 50 7.19 -19.36 7.11
CA ASP A 50 7.66 -18.54 8.22
C ASP A 50 6.54 -18.30 9.24
N ILE A 51 6.82 -18.61 10.51
CA ILE A 51 5.86 -18.43 11.59
C ILE A 51 6.04 -17.05 12.19
N ILE A 52 5.18 -16.13 11.78
CA ILE A 52 5.18 -14.74 12.25
C ILE A 52 4.17 -14.60 13.39
N VAL A 53 4.61 -13.97 14.47
CA VAL A 53 3.74 -13.56 15.57
C VAL A 53 3.62 -12.05 15.54
N GLU A 54 2.39 -11.55 15.42
CA GLU A 54 2.11 -10.12 15.30
C GLU A 54 2.15 -9.39 16.64
N LYS A 55 2.54 -8.10 16.60
CA LYS A 55 2.45 -7.19 17.73
C LYS A 55 0.99 -6.99 18.12
N GLY A 56 0.66 -7.21 19.38
CA GLY A 56 -0.68 -6.98 19.88
C GLY A 56 -0.87 -7.35 21.35
N PRO A 57 -1.93 -6.83 21.99
CA PRO A 57 -2.30 -7.23 23.33
C PRO A 57 -2.89 -8.65 23.31
N THR A 58 -2.42 -9.51 24.21
CA THR A 58 -3.01 -10.84 24.38
C THR A 58 -4.05 -10.81 25.50
N SER A 59 -4.97 -11.80 25.50
CA SER A 59 -6.00 -11.91 26.55
C SER A 59 -5.51 -12.60 27.83
N PHE A 60 -4.19 -12.83 27.98
CA PHE A 60 -3.64 -13.57 29.11
C PHE A 60 -3.25 -12.68 30.28
N PRO A 61 -3.58 -13.08 31.54
CA PRO A 61 -3.17 -12.35 32.72
C PRO A 61 -1.65 -12.47 32.97
N PRO A 62 -1.03 -11.48 33.62
CA PRO A 62 0.39 -11.52 33.97
C PRO A 62 0.65 -12.68 34.93
N GLY A 63 1.58 -13.56 34.56
CA GLY A 63 1.85 -14.78 35.29
C GLY A 63 3.02 -15.56 34.68
N PRO A 64 3.17 -16.85 35.01
CA PRO A 64 4.26 -17.68 34.48
C PRO A 64 4.25 -17.81 32.95
N ILE A 65 3.11 -17.51 32.31
CA ILE A 65 2.95 -17.45 30.86
C ILE A 65 3.95 -16.48 30.21
N LEU A 66 4.30 -15.36 30.87
CA LEU A 66 5.30 -14.43 30.36
C LEU A 66 6.67 -15.10 30.20
N GLY A 67 7.09 -15.87 31.20
CA GLY A 67 8.35 -16.61 31.17
C GLY A 67 8.34 -17.72 30.11
N ASP A 68 7.20 -18.37 29.93
CA ASP A 68 7.01 -19.37 28.87
C ASP A 68 7.07 -18.76 27.46
N MET A 69 6.49 -17.57 27.26
CA MET A 69 6.53 -16.84 25.98
C MET A 69 7.95 -16.39 25.63
N GLN A 70 8.65 -15.79 26.60
CA GLN A 70 10.05 -15.40 26.43
C GLN A 70 10.95 -16.61 26.21
N GLY A 71 10.72 -17.70 26.94
CA GLY A 71 11.43 -18.98 26.77
C GLY A 71 11.13 -19.69 25.45
N ALA A 72 10.01 -19.36 24.79
CA ALA A 72 9.67 -19.83 23.45
C ALA A 72 10.22 -18.92 22.33
N GLY A 73 10.90 -17.81 22.67
CA GLY A 73 11.48 -16.88 21.71
C GLY A 73 10.54 -15.75 21.25
N ILE A 74 9.37 -15.62 21.88
CA ILE A 74 8.37 -14.59 21.58
C ILE A 74 8.62 -13.37 22.50
N PRO A 75 8.91 -12.17 21.95
CA PRO A 75 9.18 -10.99 22.76
C PRO A 75 7.89 -10.44 23.38
N ALA A 76 7.57 -10.90 24.59
CA ALA A 76 6.41 -10.46 25.36
C ALA A 76 6.81 -9.56 26.55
N ALA A 77 5.95 -8.59 26.88
CA ALA A 77 6.02 -7.74 28.07
C ALA A 77 4.67 -7.67 28.79
N ILE A 78 4.69 -7.13 30.01
CA ILE A 78 3.47 -6.76 30.72
C ILE A 78 3.19 -5.31 30.39
N ASP A 79 1.98 -5.03 29.92
CA ASP A 79 1.47 -3.68 29.72
C ASP A 79 0.00 -3.62 30.14
N GLY A 80 -0.39 -2.59 30.89
CA GLY A 80 -1.77 -2.42 31.38
C GLY A 80 -2.35 -3.60 32.18
N GLY A 81 -1.52 -4.43 32.83
CA GLY A 81 -1.99 -5.60 33.57
C GLY A 81 -2.38 -6.80 32.68
N LYS A 82 -1.96 -6.82 31.41
CA LYS A 82 -2.06 -7.95 30.47
C LYS A 82 -0.71 -8.24 29.83
N VAL A 83 -0.53 -9.44 29.25
CA VAL A 83 0.67 -9.76 28.47
C VAL A 83 0.50 -9.23 27.05
N VAL A 84 1.47 -8.45 26.56
CA VAL A 84 1.48 -7.83 25.23
C VAL A 84 2.72 -8.27 24.47
N ILE A 85 2.56 -8.56 23.18
CA ILE A 85 3.67 -8.89 22.28
C ILE A 85 4.28 -7.57 21.83
N LYS A 86 5.56 -7.34 22.14
CA LYS A 86 6.21 -6.04 21.92
C LYS A 86 6.39 -5.72 20.44
N GLU A 87 6.80 -6.71 19.66
CA GLU A 87 7.24 -6.55 18.28
C GLU A 87 6.81 -7.75 17.45
N THR A 88 6.42 -7.48 16.20
CA THR A 88 6.16 -8.53 15.21
C THR A 88 7.46 -9.22 14.85
N LYS A 89 7.58 -10.51 15.15
CA LYS A 89 8.81 -11.28 14.92
C LYS A 89 8.50 -12.67 14.37
N ALA A 90 9.31 -13.10 13.40
CA ALA A 90 9.34 -14.49 12.96
C ALA A 90 10.02 -15.36 14.03
N VAL A 91 9.26 -16.27 14.63
CA VAL A 91 9.72 -17.11 15.75
C VAL A 91 10.39 -18.39 15.24
N ALA A 92 10.00 -18.85 14.05
CA ALA A 92 10.65 -19.92 13.33
C ALA A 92 10.60 -19.61 11.83
N LYS A 93 11.70 -19.86 11.12
CA LYS A 93 11.76 -19.75 9.66
C LYS A 93 11.34 -21.07 8.99
N ALA A 94 10.96 -20.99 7.72
CA ALA A 94 10.73 -22.16 6.89
C ALA A 94 11.94 -23.11 6.92
N GLY A 95 11.70 -24.39 7.25
CA GLY A 95 12.73 -25.42 7.39
C GLY A 95 13.26 -25.62 8.82
N GLU A 96 12.88 -24.79 9.79
CA GLU A 96 13.30 -24.97 11.19
C GLU A 96 12.37 -25.92 11.96
N VAL A 97 12.96 -26.70 12.87
CA VAL A 97 12.22 -27.61 13.74
C VAL A 97 11.62 -26.82 14.89
N VAL A 98 10.29 -26.87 15.02
CA VAL A 98 9.59 -26.16 16.07
C VAL A 98 9.74 -26.88 17.42
N SER A 99 10.25 -26.14 18.41
CA SER A 99 10.38 -26.64 19.79
C SER A 99 9.01 -26.90 20.43
N GLN A 100 8.94 -27.86 21.35
CA GLN A 100 7.68 -28.22 22.03
C GLN A 100 7.06 -27.04 22.79
N LYS A 101 7.89 -26.16 23.37
CA LYS A 101 7.43 -24.96 24.06
C LYS A 101 6.82 -23.95 23.09
N LEU A 102 7.43 -23.76 21.93
CA LEU A 102 6.94 -22.85 20.89
C LEU A 102 5.60 -23.33 20.31
N ALA A 103 5.49 -24.61 19.94
CA ALA A 103 4.24 -25.19 19.45
C ALA A 103 3.06 -25.05 20.44
N ALA A 104 3.32 -25.29 21.73
CA ALA A 104 2.32 -25.13 22.77
C ALA A 104 1.87 -23.66 22.93
N MET A 105 2.80 -22.70 22.81
CA MET A 105 2.46 -21.27 22.89
C MET A 105 1.72 -20.78 21.64
N LEU A 106 2.10 -21.21 20.44
CA LEU A 106 1.37 -20.86 19.21
C LEU A 106 -0.08 -21.35 19.26
N THR A 107 -0.30 -22.58 19.73
CA THR A 107 -1.65 -23.13 19.91
C THR A 107 -2.47 -22.32 20.93
N ARG A 108 -1.83 -21.81 21.99
CA ARG A 108 -2.49 -20.93 22.98
C ARG A 108 -2.77 -19.53 22.45
N LEU A 109 -1.91 -18.99 21.59
CA LEU A 109 -2.12 -17.72 20.91
C LEU A 109 -3.10 -17.84 19.73
N GLU A 110 -3.65 -19.02 19.48
CA GLU A 110 -4.53 -19.31 18.34
C GLU A 110 -3.87 -18.99 16.99
N ILE A 111 -2.53 -19.07 16.94
CA ILE A 111 -1.75 -18.87 15.71
C ILE A 111 -1.53 -20.25 15.09
N TYR A 112 -2.07 -20.41 13.88
CA TYR A 112 -2.16 -21.68 13.17
C TYR A 112 -1.39 -21.59 11.84
N PRO A 113 -0.08 -21.85 11.87
CA PRO A 113 0.80 -21.60 10.71
C PRO A 113 0.75 -22.71 9.64
N LEU A 114 0.10 -23.84 9.92
CA LEU A 114 -0.04 -24.93 8.95
C LEU A 114 -1.42 -24.86 8.31
N GLU A 115 -1.48 -24.85 6.99
CA GLU A 115 -2.73 -25.06 6.28
C GLU A 115 -2.95 -26.56 6.09
N VAL A 116 -4.09 -27.07 6.55
CA VAL A 116 -4.51 -28.45 6.30
C VAL A 116 -5.64 -28.42 5.30
N GLY A 117 -5.42 -29.07 4.17
CA GLY A 117 -6.41 -29.20 3.11
C GLY A 117 -5.90 -30.07 1.96
N LEU A 118 -6.61 -30.00 0.83
CA LEU A 118 -6.24 -30.72 -0.37
C LEU A 118 -5.38 -29.81 -1.25
N ASP A 119 -4.12 -30.18 -1.43
CA ASP A 119 -3.24 -29.51 -2.39
C ASP A 119 -3.48 -30.07 -3.79
N LEU A 120 -3.88 -29.19 -4.70
CA LEU A 120 -4.12 -29.56 -6.08
C LEU A 120 -2.78 -29.68 -6.82
N ARG A 121 -2.47 -30.87 -7.36
CA ARG A 121 -1.24 -31.11 -8.13
C ARG A 121 -1.39 -30.88 -9.63
N ALA A 122 -2.48 -31.39 -10.22
CA ALA A 122 -2.74 -31.27 -11.64
C ALA A 122 -4.24 -31.42 -11.91
N VAL A 123 -4.75 -30.69 -12.91
CA VAL A 123 -6.09 -30.90 -13.47
C VAL A 123 -5.97 -31.21 -14.94
N LEU A 124 -6.67 -32.25 -15.40
CA LEU A 124 -6.83 -32.54 -16.82
C LEU A 124 -8.21 -32.05 -17.29
N GLU A 125 -8.23 -31.07 -18.19
CA GLU A 125 -9.45 -30.60 -18.86
C GLU A 125 -9.22 -30.59 -20.38
N GLU A 126 -10.12 -31.23 -21.13
CA GLU A 126 -10.11 -31.29 -22.60
C GLU A 126 -8.75 -31.70 -23.23
N GLY A 127 -7.98 -32.54 -22.56
CA GLY A 127 -6.67 -33.01 -23.04
C GLY A 127 -5.49 -32.09 -22.70
N SER A 128 -5.72 -31.00 -21.97
CA SER A 128 -4.69 -30.11 -21.42
C SER A 128 -4.51 -30.34 -19.92
N ILE A 129 -3.25 -30.37 -19.47
CA ILE A 129 -2.90 -30.46 -18.06
C ILE A 129 -2.60 -29.07 -17.54
N PHE A 130 -3.29 -28.69 -16.47
CA PHE A 130 -3.09 -27.45 -15.74
C PHE A 130 -2.42 -27.75 -14.39
N THR A 131 -1.28 -27.12 -14.14
CA THR A 131 -0.60 -27.14 -12.84
C THR A 131 -1.15 -26.04 -11.94
N PRO A 132 -1.00 -26.16 -10.61
CA PRO A 132 -1.44 -25.13 -9.66
C PRO A 132 -0.88 -23.75 -9.98
N ASP A 133 0.36 -23.64 -10.47
CA ASP A 133 0.98 -22.33 -10.82
C ASP A 133 0.20 -21.58 -11.91
N VAL A 134 -0.40 -22.32 -12.85
CA VAL A 134 -1.21 -21.73 -13.94
C VAL A 134 -2.63 -21.45 -13.44
N LEU A 135 -3.13 -22.25 -12.49
CA LEU A 135 -4.48 -22.12 -11.93
C LEU A 135 -4.57 -21.03 -10.85
N ALA A 136 -3.46 -20.70 -10.20
CA ALA A 136 -3.31 -19.65 -9.22
C ALA A 136 -3.33 -18.27 -9.91
N ILE A 137 -4.49 -17.89 -10.43
CA ILE A 137 -4.71 -16.59 -11.03
C ILE A 137 -5.19 -15.60 -9.97
N ASP A 138 -4.39 -14.55 -9.78
CA ASP A 138 -4.77 -13.34 -9.07
C ASP A 138 -5.57 -12.40 -10.01
N GLU A 139 -6.87 -12.30 -9.77
CA GLU A 139 -7.75 -11.44 -10.57
C GLU A 139 -7.46 -9.95 -10.35
N GLU A 140 -7.04 -9.55 -9.15
CA GLU A 140 -6.75 -8.16 -8.82
C GLU A 140 -5.48 -7.70 -9.52
N GLN A 141 -4.45 -8.55 -9.53
CA GLN A 141 -3.20 -8.26 -10.23
C GLN A 141 -3.42 -8.11 -11.75
N ILE A 142 -4.20 -9.01 -12.37
CA ILE A 142 -4.53 -8.91 -13.80
C ILE A 142 -5.30 -7.64 -14.09
N PHE A 143 -6.29 -7.30 -13.27
CA PHE A 143 -7.06 -6.07 -13.45
C PHE A 143 -6.16 -4.83 -13.32
N SER A 144 -5.29 -4.79 -12.31
CA SER A 144 -4.31 -3.71 -12.12
C SER A 144 -3.38 -3.58 -13.34
N ASN A 145 -2.85 -4.69 -13.84
CA ASN A 145 -2.00 -4.71 -15.04
C ASN A 145 -2.75 -4.20 -16.28
N PHE A 146 -4.03 -4.55 -16.42
CA PHE A 146 -4.87 -4.05 -17.52
C PHE A 146 -5.08 -2.53 -17.44
N VAL A 147 -5.38 -2.01 -16.26
CA VAL A 147 -5.51 -0.56 -16.03
C VAL A 147 -4.20 0.15 -16.34
N GLN A 148 -3.07 -0.38 -15.87
CA GLN A 148 -1.75 0.17 -16.17
C GLN A 148 -1.46 0.17 -17.67
N ALA A 149 -1.74 -0.93 -18.37
CA ALA A 149 -1.55 -1.02 -19.81
C ALA A 149 -2.40 0.02 -20.57
N ALA A 150 -3.65 0.22 -20.16
CA ALA A 150 -4.53 1.25 -20.74
C ALA A 150 -3.99 2.67 -20.50
N GLN A 151 -3.51 2.97 -19.29
CA GLN A 151 -2.88 4.26 -18.97
C GLN A 151 -1.60 4.49 -19.78
N GLN A 152 -0.75 3.47 -19.91
CA GLN A 152 0.48 3.54 -20.70
C GLN A 152 0.17 3.77 -22.19
N ALA A 153 -0.83 3.06 -22.74
CA ALA A 153 -1.26 3.25 -24.12
C ALA A 153 -1.82 4.67 -24.35
N PHE A 154 -2.63 5.18 -23.41
CA PHE A 154 -3.13 6.55 -23.46
C PHE A 154 -1.98 7.55 -23.44
N ASN A 155 -1.04 7.41 -22.50
CA ASN A 155 0.11 8.30 -22.37
C ASN A 155 1.00 8.26 -23.62
N MET A 156 1.22 7.07 -24.20
CA MET A 156 1.95 6.93 -25.46
C MET A 156 1.26 7.69 -26.58
N SER A 157 -0.07 7.56 -26.73
CA SER A 157 -0.83 8.26 -27.77
C SER A 157 -0.75 9.79 -27.64
N VAL A 158 -0.80 10.30 -26.41
CA VAL A 158 -0.70 11.73 -26.11
C VAL A 158 0.70 12.26 -26.43
N ASN A 159 1.76 11.56 -26.04
CA ASN A 159 3.12 12.02 -26.30
C ASN A 159 3.55 11.85 -27.76
N ALA A 160 3.00 10.85 -28.46
CA ALA A 160 3.18 10.71 -29.91
C ALA A 160 2.38 11.73 -30.73
N ALA A 161 1.57 12.59 -30.09
CA ALA A 161 0.66 13.52 -30.72
C ALA A 161 -0.31 12.85 -31.73
N TYR A 162 -0.69 11.59 -31.46
CA TYR A 162 -1.61 10.85 -32.32
C TYR A 162 -3.06 11.05 -31.83
N PRO A 163 -3.92 11.75 -32.60
CA PRO A 163 -5.26 12.08 -32.15
C PRO A 163 -6.18 10.86 -32.18
N THR A 164 -6.81 10.58 -31.06
CA THR A 164 -7.86 9.59 -30.88
C THR A 164 -9.08 10.24 -30.22
N ALA A 165 -10.26 9.64 -30.37
CA ALA A 165 -11.49 10.18 -29.77
C ALA A 165 -11.38 10.37 -28.24
N MET A 166 -10.56 9.54 -27.58
CA MET A 166 -10.38 9.60 -26.12
C MET A 166 -9.35 10.64 -25.68
N ASN A 167 -8.34 10.97 -26.49
CA ASN A 167 -7.24 11.85 -26.09
C ASN A 167 -7.30 13.27 -26.69
N ILE A 168 -8.21 13.55 -27.63
CA ILE A 168 -8.23 14.80 -28.38
C ILE A 168 -8.38 16.04 -27.48
N ASN A 169 -9.25 15.96 -26.47
CA ASN A 169 -9.46 17.06 -25.52
C ASN A 169 -8.19 17.32 -24.69
N THR A 170 -7.52 16.26 -24.25
CA THR A 170 -6.26 16.34 -23.49
C THR A 170 -5.13 16.91 -24.36
N LEU A 171 -5.05 16.52 -25.64
CA LEU A 171 -4.08 17.06 -26.58
C LEU A 171 -4.28 18.56 -26.81
N LEU A 172 -5.52 19.02 -26.98
CA LEU A 172 -5.83 20.44 -27.16
C LEU A 172 -5.51 21.25 -25.91
N ALA A 173 -5.86 20.74 -24.72
CA ALA A 173 -5.52 21.38 -23.46
C ALA A 173 -3.99 21.47 -23.26
N LYS A 174 -3.26 20.39 -23.56
CA LYS A 174 -1.79 20.37 -23.51
C LYS A 174 -1.19 21.38 -24.48
N ALA A 175 -1.63 21.39 -25.74
CA ALA A 175 -1.14 22.33 -26.74
C ALA A 175 -1.40 23.80 -26.34
N ALA A 176 -2.57 24.11 -25.78
CA ALA A 176 -2.89 25.45 -25.30
C ALA A 176 -1.98 25.86 -24.12
N SER A 177 -1.78 24.98 -23.15
CA SER A 177 -0.90 25.21 -22.01
C SER A 177 0.56 25.38 -22.43
N ASP A 178 1.07 24.51 -23.30
CA ASP A 178 2.44 24.55 -23.82
C ASP A 178 2.66 25.84 -24.62
N SER A 179 1.70 26.25 -25.46
CA SER A 179 1.78 27.49 -26.24
C SER A 179 1.81 28.73 -25.33
N ARG A 180 0.96 28.77 -24.30
CA ARG A 180 0.98 29.85 -23.31
C ARG A 180 2.30 29.89 -22.54
N ASN A 181 2.82 28.74 -22.15
CA ASN A 181 4.09 28.64 -21.43
C ASN A 181 5.26 29.16 -22.29
N VAL A 182 5.29 28.81 -23.59
CA VAL A 182 6.28 29.36 -24.52
C VAL A 182 6.11 30.87 -24.67
N ALA A 183 4.89 31.39 -24.84
CA ALA A 183 4.65 32.82 -24.98
C ALA A 183 5.09 33.63 -23.74
N VAL A 184 4.81 33.12 -22.53
CA VAL A 184 5.25 33.74 -21.26
C VAL A 184 6.77 33.75 -21.09
N ASN A 185 7.47 32.73 -21.61
CA ASN A 185 8.92 32.65 -21.52
C ASN A 185 9.63 33.42 -22.63
N ALA A 186 9.08 33.44 -23.83
CA ALA A 186 9.57 34.22 -24.97
C ALA A 186 9.15 35.70 -24.91
N THR A 187 8.37 36.12 -23.90
CA THR A 187 7.90 37.50 -23.71
C THR A 187 7.15 38.05 -24.94
N VAL A 188 6.28 37.22 -25.51
CA VAL A 188 5.45 37.64 -26.65
C VAL A 188 4.31 38.51 -26.13
N TYR A 189 4.20 39.73 -26.65
CA TYR A 189 3.16 40.67 -26.26
C TYR A 189 1.85 40.34 -26.97
N GLU A 190 0.99 39.60 -26.29
CA GLU A 190 -0.34 39.20 -26.75
C GLU A 190 -1.38 39.54 -25.66
N PRO A 191 -2.56 40.09 -26.03
CA PRO A 191 -3.54 40.56 -25.05
C PRO A 191 -3.99 39.50 -24.04
N GLY A 192 -4.13 38.24 -24.44
CA GLY A 192 -4.56 37.14 -23.57
C GLY A 192 -3.52 36.65 -22.55
N ILE A 193 -2.27 37.10 -22.64
CA ILE A 193 -1.17 36.70 -21.74
C ILE A 193 -0.56 37.92 -21.01
N MET A 194 -0.98 39.14 -21.37
CA MET A 194 -0.44 40.38 -20.80
C MET A 194 -0.51 40.43 -19.27
N ASP A 195 -1.64 39.99 -18.69
CA ASP A 195 -1.82 39.96 -17.24
C ASP A 195 -0.78 39.07 -16.55
N ILE A 196 -0.49 37.90 -17.16
CA ILE A 196 0.52 36.95 -16.66
C ILE A 196 1.93 37.54 -16.80
N LEU A 197 2.22 38.26 -17.89
CA LEU A 197 3.51 38.92 -18.09
C LEU A 197 3.73 40.06 -17.10
N LEU A 198 2.71 40.88 -16.86
CA LEU A 198 2.76 41.96 -15.87
C LEU A 198 2.92 41.40 -14.46
N GLY A 199 2.17 40.36 -14.11
CA GLY A 199 2.33 39.65 -12.85
C GLY A 199 3.75 39.09 -12.68
N LYS A 200 4.28 38.43 -13.71
CA LYS A 200 5.67 37.91 -13.71
C LYS A 200 6.71 39.03 -13.59
N ALA A 201 6.50 40.16 -14.25
CA ALA A 201 7.38 41.33 -14.15
C ALA A 201 7.36 41.92 -12.73
N TYR A 202 6.17 42.07 -12.14
CA TYR A 202 6.00 42.54 -10.78
C TYR A 202 6.66 41.60 -9.77
N SER A 203 6.45 40.27 -9.89
CA SER A 203 7.12 39.29 -9.03
C SER A 203 8.64 39.33 -9.16
N LYS A 204 9.18 39.51 -10.37
CA LYS A 204 10.63 39.66 -10.57
C LYS A 204 11.17 40.97 -9.99
N MET A 205 10.44 42.07 -10.15
CA MET A 205 10.78 43.35 -9.54
C MET A 205 10.84 43.23 -8.02
N MET A 206 9.83 42.62 -7.39
CA MET A 206 9.81 42.37 -5.95
C MET A 206 10.92 41.44 -5.49
N ALA A 207 11.26 40.41 -6.27
CA ALA A 207 12.38 39.50 -5.95
C ALA A 207 13.75 40.19 -6.05
N ILE A 208 13.93 41.13 -6.98
CA ILE A 208 15.16 41.93 -7.06
C ILE A 208 15.19 42.95 -5.93
N ALA A 209 14.05 43.58 -5.63
CA ALA A 209 13.94 44.57 -4.55
C ALA A 209 14.23 43.92 -3.18
N SER A 210 13.74 42.71 -2.92
CA SER A 210 14.04 41.98 -1.69
C SER A 210 15.52 41.59 -1.58
N ALA A 211 16.17 41.21 -2.70
CA ALA A 211 17.61 40.92 -2.72
C ALA A 211 18.48 42.19 -2.58
N ALA A 212 17.98 43.34 -3.05
CA ALA A 212 18.64 44.64 -2.96
C ALA A 212 18.37 45.40 -1.65
N SER A 213 17.56 44.84 -0.74
CA SER A 213 17.19 45.41 0.57
C SER A 213 18.36 45.79 1.48
N SER A 214 19.57 45.30 1.19
CA SER A 214 20.80 45.67 1.91
C SER A 214 21.39 47.03 1.50
N ASN A 215 20.94 47.63 0.40
CA ASN A 215 21.43 48.92 -0.09
C ASN A 215 20.30 49.97 -0.11
N ASP A 216 20.34 50.90 0.85
CA ASP A 216 19.25 51.83 1.15
C ASP A 216 18.95 52.82 0.01
N ASP A 217 19.96 53.11 -0.83
CA ASP A 217 19.87 53.99 -2.01
C ASP A 217 19.26 53.32 -3.25
N ALA A 218 19.08 51.99 -3.23
CA ALA A 218 18.63 51.22 -4.39
C ALA A 218 17.11 50.99 -4.44
N LEU A 219 16.38 51.36 -3.38
CA LEU A 219 14.94 51.15 -3.22
C LEU A 219 14.24 52.50 -2.99
N ASP A 220 13.15 52.73 -3.70
CA ASP A 220 12.25 53.85 -3.43
C ASP A 220 11.31 53.53 -2.25
N ASP A 221 10.69 54.58 -1.70
CA ASP A 221 9.84 54.46 -0.50
C ASP A 221 8.61 53.56 -0.76
N GLU A 222 8.08 53.57 -1.98
CA GLU A 222 6.97 52.72 -2.41
C GLU A 222 7.35 51.22 -2.46
N LEU A 223 8.54 50.85 -2.94
CA LEU A 223 9.01 49.46 -2.90
C LEU A 223 9.37 49.00 -1.49
N LYS A 224 9.89 49.89 -0.63
CA LYS A 224 10.14 49.57 0.79
C LYS A 224 8.84 49.27 1.54
N GLU A 225 7.80 50.08 1.31
CA GLU A 225 6.47 49.86 1.89
C GLU A 225 5.82 48.57 1.34
N ALA A 226 5.92 48.32 0.02
CA ALA A 226 5.37 47.11 -0.59
C ALA A 226 6.11 45.82 -0.16
N LEU A 227 7.43 45.85 0.06
CA LEU A 227 8.19 44.74 0.64
C LEU A 227 7.81 44.49 2.10
N GLY A 228 7.62 45.56 2.89
CA GLY A 228 7.13 45.46 4.26
C GLY A 228 5.73 44.85 4.34
N ALA A 229 4.82 45.29 3.46
CA ALA A 229 3.47 44.73 3.35
C ALA A 229 3.49 43.27 2.86
N ALA A 230 4.36 42.91 1.91
CA ALA A 230 4.53 41.55 1.45
C ALA A 230 5.10 40.62 2.55
N SER A 231 6.09 41.08 3.32
CA SER A 231 6.62 40.33 4.47
C SER A 231 5.56 40.11 5.55
N SER A 232 4.73 41.13 5.81
CA SER A 232 3.62 41.05 6.78
C SER A 232 2.53 40.07 6.33
N ALA A 233 2.23 40.04 5.02
CA ALA A 233 1.27 39.11 4.43
C ALA A 233 1.79 37.67 4.39
N VAL A 234 3.10 37.46 4.18
CA VAL A 234 3.70 36.11 4.23
C VAL A 234 3.71 35.57 5.67
N SER A 235 4.08 36.40 6.67
CA SER A 235 4.01 36.00 8.08
C SER A 235 2.57 35.71 8.54
N ALA A 236 1.59 36.51 8.09
CA ALA A 236 0.18 36.25 8.41
C ALA A 236 -0.38 34.99 7.72
N VAL A 237 0.19 34.56 6.59
CA VAL A 237 -0.20 33.30 5.93
C VAL A 237 0.52 32.11 6.57
N GLU A 238 1.75 32.26 7.07
CA GLU A 238 2.47 31.25 7.86
C GLU A 238 1.77 31.00 9.21
N GLU A 239 1.37 32.06 9.92
CA GLU A 239 0.68 31.97 11.22
C GLU A 239 -0.71 31.30 11.10
N VAL A 240 -1.43 31.55 9.99
CA VAL A 240 -2.73 30.91 9.70
C VAL A 240 -2.58 29.46 9.23
N VAL A 241 -1.44 29.08 8.64
CA VAL A 241 -1.15 27.69 8.26
C VAL A 241 -0.71 26.87 9.48
N GLU A 242 0.06 27.44 10.40
CA GLU A 242 0.39 26.79 11.69
C GLU A 242 -0.86 26.62 12.57
N GLU A 243 -1.73 27.64 12.69
CA GLU A 243 -3.01 27.48 13.43
C GLU A 243 -3.93 26.43 12.78
N GLN A 244 -3.90 26.28 11.46
CA GLN A 244 -4.69 25.24 10.77
C GLN A 244 -4.09 23.83 10.90
N GLU A 245 -2.78 23.68 11.12
CA GLU A 245 -2.15 22.41 11.46
C GLU A 245 -2.41 22.03 12.93
N GLU A 246 -2.30 22.96 13.88
CA GLU A 246 -2.60 22.69 15.31
C GLU A 246 -4.08 22.33 15.53
N VAL A 247 -5.03 23.02 14.87
CA VAL A 247 -6.47 22.69 14.97
C VAL A 247 -6.79 21.33 14.35
N LYS A 248 -6.03 20.90 13.33
CA LYS A 248 -6.19 19.56 12.73
C LYS A 248 -5.66 18.46 13.64
N GLU A 249 -4.55 18.70 14.34
CA GLU A 249 -4.02 17.76 15.33
C GLU A 249 -4.95 17.64 16.55
N GLU A 250 -5.56 18.74 17.02
CA GLU A 250 -6.55 18.71 18.11
C GLU A 250 -7.86 18.01 17.72
N GLU A 251 -8.36 18.21 16.48
CA GLU A 251 -9.56 17.49 15.99
C GLU A 251 -9.30 15.97 15.82
N GLU A 252 -8.09 15.56 15.43
CA GLU A 252 -7.73 14.13 15.38
C GLU A 252 -7.68 13.51 16.79
N GLU A 253 -7.11 14.20 17.79
CA GLU A 253 -7.07 13.71 19.19
C GLU A 253 -8.46 13.64 19.86
N GLU A 254 -9.36 14.61 19.63
CA GLU A 254 -10.73 14.56 20.17
C GLU A 254 -11.58 13.45 19.49
N SER A 255 -11.35 13.19 18.19
CA SER A 255 -12.06 12.12 17.47
C SER A 255 -11.71 10.73 17.99
N ASP A 256 -10.44 10.51 18.37
CA ASP A 256 -9.97 9.26 18.96
C ASP A 256 -10.47 9.08 20.40
N MET A 257 -10.62 10.16 21.18
CA MET A 257 -11.22 10.09 22.52
C MET A 257 -12.75 9.87 22.49
N ALA A 258 -13.46 10.51 21.55
CA ALA A 258 -14.92 10.34 21.40
C ALA A 258 -15.30 8.94 20.90
N SER A 259 -14.49 8.35 20.01
CA SER A 259 -14.61 6.96 19.57
C SER A 259 -14.40 5.97 20.74
N GLY A 260 -13.49 6.28 21.67
CA GLY A 260 -13.23 5.48 22.87
C GLY A 260 -14.37 5.46 23.91
N LEU A 261 -15.15 6.53 24.03
CA LEU A 261 -16.29 6.63 24.96
C LEU A 261 -17.59 6.03 24.39
N GLY A 262 -17.78 6.07 23.08
CA GLY A 262 -18.95 5.45 22.41
C GLY A 262 -19.00 3.92 22.53
N ALA A 263 -17.85 3.27 22.66
CA ALA A 263 -17.74 1.83 22.85
C ALA A 263 -18.04 1.35 24.29
N LEU A 264 -18.24 2.26 25.26
CA LEU A 264 -18.44 1.91 26.67
C LEU A 264 -19.91 1.96 27.13
N PHE A 265 -20.83 2.40 26.26
CA PHE A 265 -22.28 2.47 26.54
C PHE A 265 -23.18 1.90 25.43
N GLY A 266 -22.60 1.18 24.46
CA GLY A 266 -23.31 0.43 23.42
C GLY A 266 -23.36 -1.06 23.72
#